data_AF-A0A2D9CKS8-F1
#
_entry.id   AF-A0A2D9CKS8-F1
#
_cell.length_a   1.000
_cell.length_b   1.000
_cell.length_c   1.000
_cell.angle_alpha   90.00
_cell.angle_beta   90.00
_cell.angle_gamma   90.00
#
_symmetry.space_group_name_H-M   'P 1'
#
loop_
_entity.id
_entity.type
_entity.pdbx_description
1 polymer ?
#
loop_
_entity_poly.entity_id
_entity_poly.type
_entity_poly.pdbx_seq_one_letter_code
_entity_poly.pdbx_strand_id
1 'polypeptide(L)'
;MKGFKMKVSNMRSSNGNKVANQFIITVSNDVEYFQSYSTIIAQRVKGKIYLDNDFWDYSRTTGKYRNIFLNENKPETEKKIKQGVYILTDLNN
;
A
#
# COMPACT_ATOMS: atom_id res chain seq x y z
N MET A 1 29.14 -7.05 2.01
CA MET A 1 27.92 -6.23 1.93
C MET A 1 26.74 -7.16 1.69
N LYS A 2 25.74 -7.22 2.58
CA LYS A 2 24.48 -7.91 2.25
C LYS A 2 23.81 -7.09 1.15
N GLY A 3 23.69 -7.67 -0.05
CA GLY A 3 23.06 -7.01 -1.19
C GLY A 3 21.64 -6.60 -0.82
N PHE A 4 21.33 -5.33 -1.03
CA PHE A 4 19.98 -4.82 -0.99
C PHE A 4 19.15 -5.58 -2.04
N LYS A 5 18.12 -6.33 -1.62
CA LYS A 5 17.31 -7.17 -2.51
C LYS A 5 15.87 -6.67 -2.52
N MET A 6 15.53 -5.94 -3.58
CA MET A 6 14.15 -5.59 -3.89
C MET A 6 13.39 -6.87 -4.31
N LYS A 7 12.19 -7.06 -3.76
CA LYS A 7 11.29 -8.15 -4.13
C LYS A 7 9.93 -7.57 -4.51
N VAL A 8 9.41 -7.99 -5.65
CA VAL A 8 8.05 -7.67 -6.07
C VAL A 8 7.21 -8.94 -6.04
N SER A 9 5.98 -8.84 -5.53
CA SER A 9 5.05 -9.96 -5.48
C SER A 9 3.61 -9.52 -5.67
N ASN A 10 2.82 -10.33 -6.36
CA ASN A 10 1.38 -10.08 -6.49
C ASN A 10 0.66 -10.31 -5.17
N MET A 11 -0.27 -9.42 -4.85
CA MET A 11 -1.24 -9.65 -3.79
C MET A 11 -2.18 -10.81 -4.15
N ARG A 12 -2.79 -11.40 -3.12
CA ARG A 12 -3.77 -12.47 -3.27
C ARG A 12 -5.18 -11.95 -3.00
N SER A 13 -6.14 -12.45 -3.76
CA SER A 13 -7.55 -12.24 -3.47
C SER A 13 -7.96 -12.97 -2.19
N SER A 14 -9.18 -12.71 -1.73
CA SER A 14 -9.80 -13.45 -0.61
C SER A 14 -9.84 -14.97 -0.83
N ASN A 15 -9.83 -15.41 -2.09
CA ASN A 15 -9.87 -16.83 -2.46
C ASN A 15 -8.44 -17.40 -2.69
N GLY A 16 -7.39 -16.65 -2.35
CA GLY A 16 -6.00 -17.09 -2.45
C GLY A 16 -5.35 -16.91 -3.82
N ASN A 17 -6.09 -16.49 -4.84
CA ASN A 17 -5.56 -16.32 -6.21
C ASN A 17 -4.67 -15.08 -6.32
N LYS A 18 -3.54 -15.19 -7.03
CA LYS A 18 -2.70 -14.03 -7.35
C LYS A 18 -3.48 -13.04 -8.23
N VAL A 19 -3.28 -11.75 -7.99
CA VAL A 19 -3.97 -10.67 -8.70
C VAL A 19 -2.96 -9.88 -9.50
N ALA A 20 -3.14 -9.84 -10.82
CA ALA A 20 -2.12 -9.39 -11.76
C ALA A 20 -1.64 -7.94 -11.51
N ASN A 21 -2.56 -7.01 -11.24
CA ASN A 21 -2.25 -5.57 -11.19
C ASN A 21 -2.16 -5.02 -9.76
N GLN A 22 -1.83 -5.86 -8.79
CA GLN A 22 -1.76 -5.50 -7.37
C GLN A 22 -0.46 -6.06 -6.80
N PHE A 23 0.47 -5.19 -6.42
CA PHE A 23 1.83 -5.56 -6.09
C PHE A 23 2.22 -5.08 -4.69
N ILE A 24 2.90 -5.96 -3.95
CA ILE A 24 3.73 -5.57 -2.81
C ILE A 24 5.17 -5.55 -3.27
N ILE A 25 5.81 -4.40 -3.09
CA ILE A 25 7.22 -4.18 -3.34
C ILE A 25 7.92 -4.06 -1.99
N THR A 26 8.73 -5.06 -1.64
CA THR A 26 9.55 -5.06 -0.42
C THR A 26 10.95 -4.61 -0.80
N VAL A 27 11.35 -3.46 -0.27
CA VAL A 27 12.67 -2.82 -0.47
C VAL A 27 13.62 -3.25 0.64
N SER A 28 13.14 -3.26 1.88
CA SER A 28 13.86 -3.79 3.04
C SER A 28 12.86 -4.28 4.10
N ASN A 29 13.34 -4.76 5.24
CA ASN A 29 12.47 -5.20 6.34
C ASN A 29 11.50 -4.12 6.83
N ASP A 30 11.87 -2.84 6.71
CA ASP A 30 11.09 -1.70 7.21
C ASP A 30 10.50 -0.84 6.10
N VAL A 31 10.62 -1.27 4.83
CA VAL A 31 10.17 -0.51 3.68
C VAL A 31 9.41 -1.39 2.71
N GLU A 32 8.11 -1.14 2.61
CA GLU A 32 7.20 -1.82 1.68
C GLU A 32 6.27 -0.83 1.00
N TYR A 33 5.96 -1.09 -0.26
CA TYR A 33 5.00 -0.31 -1.05
C TYR A 33 3.88 -1.21 -1.53
N PHE A 34 2.68 -0.66 -1.54
CA PHE A 34 1.55 -1.20 -2.28
C PHE A 34 1.35 -0.39 -3.55
N GLN A 35 1.49 -1.06 -4.70
CA GLN A 35 1.26 -0.50 -6.03
C GLN A 35 0.03 -1.18 -6.66
N SER A 36 -0.89 -0.37 -7.18
CA SER A 36 -2.03 -0.80 -8.00
C SER A 36 -1.81 -0.29 -9.42
N TYR A 37 -1.75 -1.20 -10.40
CA TYR A 37 -1.31 -0.88 -11.77
C TYR A 37 0.05 -0.17 -11.76
N SER A 38 0.13 1.07 -12.26
CA SER A 38 1.34 1.90 -12.29
C SER A 38 1.43 2.92 -11.15
N THR A 39 0.48 2.89 -10.21
CA THR A 39 0.33 3.93 -9.17
C THR A 39 0.68 3.36 -7.80
N ILE A 40 1.55 4.04 -7.06
CA ILE A 40 1.82 3.75 -5.65
C ILE A 40 0.65 4.29 -4.83
N ILE A 41 0.04 3.43 -4.03
CA ILE A 41 -1.19 3.74 -3.27
C ILE A 41 -0.86 3.98 -1.80
N ALA A 42 0.06 3.18 -1.25
CA ALA A 42 0.46 3.23 0.14
C ALA A 42 1.91 2.78 0.30
N GLN A 43 2.59 3.27 1.32
CA GLN A 43 3.90 2.77 1.73
C GLN A 43 4.01 2.66 3.25
N ARG A 44 4.70 1.62 3.70
CA ARG A 44 5.20 1.41 5.06
C ARG A 44 6.66 1.79 5.07
N VAL A 45 7.04 2.79 5.86
CA VAL A 45 8.45 3.20 6.00
C VAL A 45 8.76 3.38 7.48
N LYS A 46 9.60 2.51 8.05
CA LYS A 46 10.04 2.54 9.45
C LYS A 46 8.85 2.66 10.43
N GLY A 47 7.83 1.83 10.22
CA GLY A 47 6.62 1.79 11.05
C GLY A 47 5.60 2.91 10.78
N LYS A 48 5.90 3.87 9.90
CA LYS A 48 4.95 4.91 9.48
C LYS A 48 4.22 4.50 8.20
N ILE A 49 2.96 4.93 8.08
CA ILE A 49 2.13 4.72 6.90
C ILE A 49 1.97 6.05 6.18
N TYR A 50 2.23 6.02 4.87
CA TYR A 50 1.94 7.10 3.95
C TYR A 50 0.95 6.60 2.91
N LEU A 51 0.02 7.46 2.54
CA LEU A 51 -0.98 7.19 1.53
C LEU A 51 -0.87 8.27 0.45
N ASP A 52 -1.07 7.85 -0.80
CA ASP A 52 -1.12 8.80 -1.89
C ASP A 52 -2.31 9.75 -1.71
N ASN A 53 -2.08 11.06 -1.81
CA ASN A 53 -3.11 12.08 -1.57
C ASN A 53 -4.30 11.97 -2.53
N ASP A 54 -4.06 11.61 -3.79
CA ASP A 54 -5.07 11.60 -4.85
C ASP A 54 -5.63 10.20 -5.13
N PHE A 55 -4.83 9.15 -4.89
CA PHE A 55 -5.12 7.79 -5.36
C PHE A 55 -5.42 6.76 -4.26
N TRP A 56 -5.27 7.08 -2.97
CA TRP A 56 -5.50 6.11 -1.87
C TRP A 56 -6.91 5.48 -1.85
N ASP A 57 -7.91 6.18 -2.41
CA ASP A 57 -9.31 5.73 -2.51
C ASP A 57 -9.88 5.73 -3.95
N TYR A 58 -9.02 5.63 -4.96
CA TYR A 58 -9.38 5.85 -6.36
C TYR A 58 -10.43 4.88 -6.95
N SER A 59 -10.37 3.59 -6.58
CA SER A 59 -11.28 2.57 -7.12
C SER A 59 -11.66 1.52 -6.09
N ARG A 60 -12.80 0.83 -6.30
CA ARG A 60 -13.24 -0.27 -5.43
C ARG A 60 -12.19 -1.37 -5.29
N THR A 61 -11.54 -1.74 -6.40
CA THR A 61 -10.51 -2.78 -6.43
C THR A 61 -9.26 -2.30 -5.69
N THR A 62 -8.74 -1.11 -6.01
CA THR A 62 -7.59 -0.53 -5.33
C THR A 62 -7.83 -0.41 -3.83
N GLY A 63 -9.01 0.09 -3.44
CA GLY A 63 -9.40 0.24 -2.05
C GLY A 63 -9.45 -1.08 -1.29
N LYS A 64 -9.99 -2.15 -1.92
CA LYS A 64 -9.98 -3.51 -1.36
C LYS A 64 -8.56 -3.99 -1.07
N TYR A 65 -7.62 -3.79 -1.99
CA TYR A 65 -6.25 -4.25 -1.80
C TYR A 65 -5.44 -3.34 -0.85
N ARG A 66 -5.71 -2.04 -0.81
CA ARG A 66 -5.20 -1.15 0.25
C ARG A 66 -5.66 -1.61 1.64
N ASN A 67 -6.91 -2.02 1.78
CA ASN A 67 -7.43 -2.59 3.03
C ASN A 67 -6.67 -3.86 3.43
N ILE A 68 -6.40 -4.76 2.48
CA ILE A 68 -5.59 -5.96 2.72
C ILE A 68 -4.15 -5.57 3.11
N PHE A 69 -3.55 -4.62 2.39
CA PHE A 69 -2.19 -4.16 2.66
C PHE A 69 -2.07 -3.54 4.06
N LEU A 70 -3.04 -2.73 4.48
CA LEU A 70 -3.04 -2.06 5.78
C LEU A 70 -3.61 -2.93 6.91
N ASN A 71 -4.28 -4.03 6.57
CA ASN A 71 -5.01 -4.91 7.48
C ASN A 71 -6.11 -4.17 8.26
N GLU A 72 -6.93 -3.40 7.56
CA GLU A 72 -8.03 -2.59 8.10
C GLU A 72 -9.08 -2.30 7.02
N ASN A 73 -10.19 -1.66 7.39
CA ASN A 73 -11.19 -1.18 6.43
C ASN A 73 -11.06 0.33 6.13
N LYS A 74 -11.78 0.80 5.09
CA LYS A 74 -11.75 2.20 4.65
C LYS A 74 -12.14 3.20 5.77
N PRO A 75 -13.23 2.99 6.53
CA PRO A 75 -13.54 3.86 7.68
C PRO A 75 -12.40 3.99 8.70
N GLU A 76 -11.67 2.91 8.99
CA GLU A 76 -10.48 2.96 9.85
C GLU A 76 -9.35 3.79 9.23
N THR A 77 -9.11 3.63 7.92
CA THR A 77 -8.13 4.46 7.19
C THR A 77 -8.49 5.95 7.27
N GLU A 78 -9.75 6.31 6.99
CA GLU A 78 -10.24 7.69 7.06
C GLU A 78 -10.06 8.29 8.45
N LYS A 79 -10.37 7.50 9.49
CA LYS A 79 -10.17 7.92 10.88
C LYS A 79 -8.69 8.19 11.17
N LYS A 80 -7.79 7.31 10.74
CA LYS A 80 -6.33 7.48 10.94
C LYS A 80 -5.75 8.65 10.17
N ILE A 81 -6.28 8.96 8.98
CA ILE A 81 -5.94 10.19 8.24
C ILE A 81 -6.38 11.41 9.05
N LYS A 82 -7.65 11.46 9.50
CA LYS A 82 -8.18 12.58 10.30
C LYS A 82 -7.44 12.78 11.62
N GLN A 83 -6.93 11.70 12.21
CA GLN A 83 -6.12 11.74 13.44
C GLN A 83 -4.64 12.10 13.19
N GLY A 84 -4.21 12.25 11.94
CA GLY A 84 -2.80 12.50 11.59
C GLY A 84 -1.87 11.30 11.80
N VAL A 85 -2.42 10.10 12.04
CA VAL A 85 -1.65 8.85 12.17
C VAL A 85 -1.12 8.42 10.81
N TYR A 86 -1.93 8.58 9.76
CA TYR A 86 -1.51 8.36 8.37
C TYR A 86 -1.25 9.68 7.69
N ILE A 87 -0.15 9.73 6.93
CA ILE A 87 0.31 10.94 6.26
C ILE A 87 -0.10 10.85 4.79
N LEU A 88 -0.91 11.82 4.33
CA LEU A 88 -1.14 11.99 2.90
C LEU A 88 0.08 12.64 2.27
N THR A 89 0.56 12.10 1.17
CA THR A 89 1.78 12.54 0.48
C THR A 89 1.61 12.26 -1.01
N ASP A 90 2.19 13.10 -1.87
CA ASP A 90 2.30 12.79 -3.28
C ASP A 90 3.33 11.67 -3.47
N LEU A 91 2.87 10.46 -3.82
CA LEU A 91 3.72 9.29 -3.99
C LEU A 91 4.07 9.00 -5.46
N ASN A 92 3.59 9.81 -6.41
CA ASN A 92 3.62 9.50 -7.84
C ASN A 92 4.14 10.66 -8.72
N ASN A 93 4.86 11.61 -8.13
CA ASN A 93 5.44 12.80 -8.79
C ASN A 93 6.93 12.95 -8.52
#